data_AF-A0A7C7MIL0-F1
#
_entry.id   AF-A0A7C7MIL0-F1
#
_cell.length_a   1.000
_cell.length_b   1.000
_cell.length_c   1.000
_cell.angle_alpha   90.00
_cell.angle_beta   90.00
_cell.angle_gamma   90.00
#
_symmetry.space_group_name_H-M   'P 1'
#
loop_
_entity.id
_entity.type
_entity.pdbx_description
1 polymer ?
#
loop_
_entity_poly.entity_id
_entity_poly.type
_entity_poly.pdbx_seq_one_letter_code
_entity_poly.pdbx_strand_id
1 'polypeptide(L)'
;MKENNLPLKESLELLKPILESSEILKIAHNINFDFSVLNNTYINHNITINIKNFNFDTLIAANLLGYRNIGLKELVKDLFNIDLEPITNIIGKGKSQISIGEKPVNEIAKYAINDAYFTYKLKQKFDNELSNNNLNKLFDELEIKLIPILIQMQSEGMPINLNLLNELQNEFLNKINTIENNTKSLIQEEINLNSPQQLSKILFEK
;
A
#
# COMPACT_ATOMS: atom_id res chain seq x y z
N MET A 1 17.63 -2.95 22.42
CA MET A 1 16.19 -2.61 22.49
C MET A 1 15.27 -3.78 22.08
N LYS A 2 15.64 -5.05 22.38
CA LYS A 2 14.70 -6.19 22.30
C LYS A 2 14.10 -6.56 23.66
N GLU A 3 14.64 -6.03 24.75
CA GLU A 3 14.40 -6.52 26.12
C GLU A 3 13.07 -6.05 26.74
N ASN A 4 12.34 -5.11 26.11
CA ASN A 4 11.08 -4.56 26.64
C ASN A 4 9.86 -4.80 25.75
N ASN A 5 9.97 -5.60 24.69
CA ASN A 5 8.82 -5.96 23.86
C ASN A 5 8.15 -7.21 24.43
N LEU A 6 6.82 -7.19 24.50
CA LEU A 6 6.05 -8.39 24.84
C LEU A 6 6.27 -9.48 23.77
N PRO A 7 6.21 -10.77 24.15
CA PRO A 7 6.25 -11.85 23.18
C PRO A 7 5.13 -11.69 22.14
N LEU A 8 5.48 -11.81 20.86
CA LEU A 8 4.56 -11.52 19.76
C LEU A 8 3.27 -12.36 19.85
N LYS A 9 3.41 -13.68 20.05
CA LYS A 9 2.26 -14.59 20.16
C LYS A 9 1.33 -14.20 21.30
N GLU A 10 1.87 -13.99 22.50
CA GLU A 10 1.10 -13.60 23.68
C GLU A 10 0.39 -12.26 23.45
N SER A 11 1.08 -11.29 22.85
CA SER A 11 0.51 -9.97 22.52
C SER A 11 -0.68 -10.07 21.56
N LEU A 12 -0.57 -10.93 20.55
CA LEU A 12 -1.64 -11.14 19.56
C LEU A 12 -2.83 -11.88 20.17
N GLU A 13 -2.58 -12.85 21.05
CA GLU A 13 -3.63 -13.54 21.80
C GLU A 13 -4.42 -12.58 22.71
N LEU A 14 -3.75 -11.59 23.32
CA LEU A 14 -4.41 -10.55 24.11
C LEU A 14 -5.29 -9.61 23.27
N LEU A 15 -4.90 -9.33 22.03
CA LEU A 15 -5.67 -8.47 21.11
C LEU A 15 -6.83 -9.21 20.44
N LYS A 16 -6.76 -10.54 20.35
CA LYS A 16 -7.76 -11.37 19.67
C LYS A 16 -9.21 -11.08 20.10
N PRO A 17 -9.57 -11.01 21.40
CA PRO A 17 -10.96 -10.74 21.81
C PRO A 17 -11.48 -9.39 21.30
N ILE A 18 -10.60 -8.39 21.21
CA ILE A 18 -10.96 -7.05 20.72
C ILE A 18 -11.16 -7.10 19.20
N LEU A 19 -10.22 -7.71 18.49
CA LEU A 19 -10.25 -7.82 17.02
C LEU A 19 -11.42 -8.67 16.52
N GLU A 20 -11.78 -9.75 17.20
CA GLU A 20 -12.87 -10.65 16.81
C GLU A 20 -14.25 -10.26 17.35
N SER A 21 -14.34 -9.22 18.19
CA SER A 21 -15.62 -8.76 18.74
C SER A 21 -16.52 -8.16 17.65
N SER A 22 -17.79 -8.57 17.62
CA SER A 22 -18.84 -7.93 16.81
C SER A 22 -19.28 -6.58 17.37
N GLU A 23 -19.01 -6.31 18.65
CA GLU A 23 -19.50 -5.11 19.35
C GLU A 23 -18.49 -3.97 19.29
N ILE A 24 -17.20 -4.29 19.19
CA ILE A 24 -16.14 -3.29 19.13
C ILE A 24 -15.92 -2.90 17.68
N LEU A 25 -16.15 -1.63 17.37
CA LEU A 25 -15.93 -1.08 16.05
C LEU A 25 -14.44 -0.92 15.73
N LYS A 26 -14.04 -1.30 14.51
CA LYS A 26 -12.70 -1.07 13.97
C LYS A 26 -12.76 -0.05 12.85
N ILE A 27 -11.85 0.90 12.92
CA ILE A 27 -11.63 1.94 11.92
C ILE A 27 -10.16 1.91 11.54
N ALA A 28 -9.85 2.26 10.30
CA ALA A 28 -8.48 2.27 9.83
C ALA A 28 -8.24 3.35 8.76
N HIS A 29 -6.97 3.46 8.39
CA HIS A 29 -6.52 4.20 7.23
C HIS A 29 -5.71 3.22 6.39
N ASN A 30 -6.31 2.70 5.31
CA ASN A 30 -5.75 1.60 4.50
C ASN A 30 -5.69 0.23 5.21
N ILE A 31 -6.86 -0.29 5.60
CA ILE A 31 -6.99 -1.58 6.31
C ILE A 31 -6.38 -2.78 5.55
N ASN A 32 -6.28 -2.70 4.22
CA ASN A 32 -5.68 -3.76 3.40
C ASN A 32 -4.23 -4.04 3.82
N PHE A 33 -3.48 -2.99 4.17
CA PHE A 33 -2.12 -3.14 4.68
C PHE A 33 -2.11 -3.85 6.03
N ASP A 34 -2.97 -3.43 6.97
CA ASP A 34 -3.07 -4.04 8.29
C ASP A 34 -3.40 -5.53 8.18
N PHE A 35 -4.41 -5.90 7.37
CA PHE A 35 -4.73 -7.31 7.13
C PHE A 35 -3.59 -8.09 6.50
N SER A 36 -2.86 -7.52 5.54
CA SER A 36 -1.74 -8.20 4.90
C SER A 36 -0.62 -8.52 5.91
N VAL A 37 -0.29 -7.57 6.77
CA VAL A 37 0.69 -7.75 7.85
C VAL A 37 0.20 -8.79 8.85
N LEU A 38 -1.06 -8.67 9.28
CA LEU A 38 -1.65 -9.57 10.27
C LEU A 38 -1.76 -11.00 9.73
N ASN A 39 -2.31 -11.21 8.53
CA ASN A 39 -2.44 -12.53 7.90
C ASN A 39 -1.08 -13.22 7.79
N ASN A 40 -0.05 -12.54 7.28
CA ASN A 40 1.29 -13.11 7.19
C ASN A 40 1.85 -13.46 8.57
N THR A 41 1.70 -12.55 9.54
CA THR A 41 2.19 -12.76 10.91
C THR A 41 1.49 -13.95 11.57
N TYR A 42 0.18 -14.07 11.37
CA TYR A 42 -0.65 -15.12 11.95
C TYR A 42 -0.37 -16.49 11.35
N ILE A 43 -0.23 -16.59 10.02
CA ILE A 43 0.17 -17.83 9.35
C ILE A 43 1.52 -18.33 9.90
N ASN A 44 2.51 -17.43 10.03
CA ASN A 44 3.84 -17.80 10.52
C ASN A 44 3.87 -18.24 12.01
N HIS A 45 2.84 -17.91 12.79
CA HIS A 45 2.76 -18.23 14.22
C HIS A 45 1.63 -19.20 14.57
N ASN A 46 0.96 -19.81 13.57
CA ASN A 46 -0.21 -20.68 13.74
C ASN A 46 -1.33 -20.03 14.56
N ILE A 47 -1.57 -18.74 14.34
CA ILE A 47 -2.65 -17.98 14.95
C ILE A 47 -3.71 -17.77 13.86
N THR A 48 -4.98 -17.70 14.24
CA THR A 48 -6.07 -17.24 13.36
C THR A 48 -6.87 -16.21 14.11
N ILE A 49 -7.03 -15.03 13.51
CA ILE A 49 -7.85 -13.93 14.02
C ILE A 49 -8.74 -13.46 12.88
N ASN A 50 -10.05 -13.53 13.11
CA ASN A 50 -11.04 -13.04 12.17
C ASN A 50 -11.50 -11.65 12.61
N ILE A 51 -10.95 -10.59 12.03
CA ILE A 51 -11.33 -9.22 12.36
C ILE A 51 -12.81 -9.02 12.02
N LYS A 52 -13.62 -8.69 13.02
CA LYS A 52 -15.06 -8.41 12.87
C LYS A 52 -15.36 -6.94 13.11
N ASN A 53 -16.52 -6.50 12.64
CA ASN A 53 -17.03 -5.14 12.85
C ASN A 53 -16.03 -4.05 12.41
N PHE A 54 -15.39 -4.26 11.27
CA PHE A 54 -14.69 -3.21 10.53
C PHE A 54 -15.69 -2.58 9.57
N ASN A 55 -15.90 -1.26 9.67
CA ASN A 55 -16.87 -0.57 8.82
C ASN A 55 -16.40 0.76 8.25
N PHE A 56 -15.16 1.18 8.50
CA PHE A 56 -14.70 2.49 8.06
C PHE A 56 -13.21 2.52 7.72
N ASP A 57 -12.92 2.75 6.44
CA ASP A 57 -11.59 3.11 5.96
C ASP A 57 -11.54 4.59 5.56
N THR A 58 -10.71 5.36 6.26
CA THR A 58 -10.58 6.80 6.01
C THR A 58 -9.88 7.13 4.69
N LEU A 59 -9.03 6.23 4.16
CA LEU A 59 -8.39 6.43 2.86
C LEU A 59 -9.42 6.30 1.73
N ILE A 60 -10.29 5.29 1.81
CA ILE A 60 -11.38 5.10 0.84
C ILE A 60 -12.39 6.24 0.94
N ALA A 61 -12.77 6.64 2.16
CA ALA A 61 -13.67 7.76 2.36
C ALA A 61 -13.10 9.05 1.75
N ALA A 62 -11.82 9.35 1.98
CA ALA A 62 -11.15 10.49 1.38
C ALA A 62 -11.14 10.44 -0.15
N ASN A 63 -10.89 9.25 -0.73
CA ASN A 63 -10.92 9.07 -2.18
C ASN A 63 -12.31 9.33 -2.77
N LEU A 64 -13.38 8.77 -2.17
CA LEU A 64 -14.76 9.02 -2.62
C LEU A 64 -15.16 10.49 -2.51
N LEU A 65 -14.68 11.19 -1.48
CA LEU A 65 -14.92 12.60 -1.25
C LEU A 65 -14.09 13.51 -2.17
N GLY A 66 -13.22 12.95 -3.01
CA GLY A 66 -12.45 13.70 -4.00
C GLY A 66 -11.25 14.46 -3.42
N TYR A 67 -10.74 14.06 -2.26
CA TYR A 67 -9.51 14.63 -1.73
C TYR A 67 -8.33 14.28 -2.65
N ARG A 68 -7.50 15.28 -2.98
CA ARG A 68 -6.35 15.11 -3.88
C ARG A 68 -5.25 14.25 -3.25
N ASN A 69 -4.89 14.55 -2.00
CA ASN A 69 -3.92 13.78 -1.23
C ASN A 69 -4.69 12.96 -0.21
N ILE A 70 -4.62 11.63 -0.31
CA ILE A 70 -5.40 10.72 0.53
C ILE A 70 -4.55 9.99 1.58
N GLY A 71 -3.25 10.27 1.65
CA GLY A 71 -2.39 9.72 2.70
C GLY A 71 -2.68 10.37 4.06
N LEU A 72 -2.56 9.60 5.14
CA LEU A 72 -2.92 10.05 6.49
C LEU A 72 -2.22 11.36 6.90
N LYS A 73 -0.93 11.50 6.56
CA LYS A 73 -0.12 12.66 6.98
C LYS A 73 -0.55 13.91 6.23
N GLU A 74 -0.77 13.75 4.93
CA GLU A 74 -1.23 14.79 4.03
C GLU A 74 -2.64 15.24 4.42
N LEU A 75 -3.57 14.31 4.63
CA LEU A 75 -4.93 14.62 5.08
C LEU A 75 -4.94 15.36 6.42
N VAL A 76 -4.10 14.92 7.37
CA VAL A 76 -4.05 15.56 8.69
C VAL A 76 -3.47 16.97 8.60
N LYS A 77 -2.45 17.16 7.76
CA LYS A 77 -1.90 18.48 7.48
C LYS A 77 -2.95 19.39 6.83
N ASP A 78 -3.60 18.91 5.78
CA ASP A 78 -4.55 19.70 5.00
C ASP A 78 -5.81 20.05 5.80
N LEU A 79 -6.30 19.15 6.65
CA LEU A 79 -7.58 19.30 7.36
C LEU A 79 -7.46 19.84 8.79
N PHE A 80 -6.34 19.57 9.47
CA PHE A 80 -6.14 19.97 10.87
C PHE A 80 -4.96 20.92 11.05
N ASN A 81 -4.20 21.22 9.99
CA ASN A 81 -2.99 22.04 10.05
C ASN A 81 -1.96 21.49 11.06
N ILE A 82 -1.83 20.16 11.10
CA ILE A 82 -0.91 19.43 11.99
C ILE A 82 0.03 18.59 11.14
N ASP A 83 1.34 18.80 11.31
CA ASP A 83 2.37 17.97 10.70
C ASP A 83 2.60 16.71 11.56
N LEU A 84 2.16 15.57 11.04
CA LEU A 84 2.49 14.27 11.63
C LEU A 84 3.89 13.83 11.17
N GLU A 85 4.66 13.28 12.11
CA GLU A 85 5.99 12.75 11.83
C GLU A 85 5.89 11.53 10.89
N PRO A 86 6.52 11.56 9.70
CA PRO A 86 6.55 10.40 8.81
C PRO A 86 7.35 9.25 9.43
N ILE A 87 6.91 8.02 9.22
CA ILE A 87 7.61 6.82 9.74
C ILE A 87 9.07 6.78 9.29
N THR A 88 9.39 7.29 8.10
CA THR A 88 10.75 7.33 7.55
C THR A 88 11.71 8.21 8.33
N ASN A 89 11.22 9.20 9.10
CA ASN A 89 12.07 9.98 9.99
C ASN A 89 12.49 9.16 11.21
N ILE A 90 11.64 8.21 11.59
CA ILE A 90 11.89 7.29 12.69
C ILE A 90 12.81 6.19 12.18
N ILE A 91 12.36 5.39 11.22
CA ILE A 91 13.08 4.16 10.81
C ILE A 91 14.11 4.35 9.69
N GLY A 92 14.26 5.55 9.14
CA GLY A 92 15.15 5.82 8.01
C GLY A 92 14.52 5.47 6.66
N LYS A 93 15.34 5.50 5.59
CA LYS A 93 14.92 5.26 4.20
C LYS A 93 15.91 4.36 3.47
N GLY A 94 15.42 3.62 2.47
CA GLY A 94 16.25 2.84 1.56
C GLY A 94 17.03 1.73 2.27
N LYS A 95 18.28 1.51 1.84
CA LYS A 95 19.12 0.41 2.37
C LYS A 95 19.48 0.54 3.85
N SER A 96 19.39 1.75 4.42
CA SER A 96 19.67 2.00 5.84
C SER A 96 18.42 2.03 6.71
N GLN A 97 17.25 1.66 6.15
CA GLN A 97 16.02 1.56 6.91
C GLN A 97 16.11 0.41 7.92
N ILE A 98 15.75 0.69 9.17
CA ILE A 98 15.75 -0.29 10.26
C ILE A 98 14.32 -0.75 10.59
N SER A 99 14.19 -1.83 11.36
CA SER A 99 12.86 -2.33 11.74
C SER A 99 12.24 -1.44 12.83
N ILE A 100 10.91 -1.29 12.81
CA ILE A 100 10.15 -0.59 13.86
C ILE A 100 10.45 -1.20 15.23
N GLY A 101 10.59 -2.53 15.30
CA GLY A 101 10.88 -3.26 16.53
C GLY A 101 12.28 -3.01 17.12
N GLU A 102 13.16 -2.32 16.39
CA GLU A 102 14.51 -1.95 16.85
C GLU A 102 14.57 -0.56 17.49
N LYS A 103 13.48 0.20 17.42
CA LYS A 103 13.37 1.55 17.97
C LYS A 103 12.89 1.57 19.42
N PRO A 104 13.14 2.67 20.17
CA PRO A 104 12.58 2.85 21.50
C PRO A 104 11.05 2.82 21.45
N VAL A 105 10.43 2.07 22.38
CA VAL A 105 8.97 1.94 22.47
C VAL A 105 8.29 3.30 22.55
N ASN A 106 8.85 4.25 23.30
CA ASN A 106 8.27 5.59 23.45
C ASN A 106 8.22 6.38 22.13
N GLU A 107 9.22 6.23 21.25
CA GLU A 107 9.23 6.88 19.93
C GLU A 107 8.14 6.28 19.03
N ILE A 108 8.08 4.94 18.98
CA ILE A 108 7.07 4.22 18.18
C ILE A 108 5.66 4.46 18.70
N ALA A 109 5.47 4.47 20.02
CA ALA A 109 4.18 4.71 20.64
C ALA A 109 3.62 6.08 20.28
N LYS A 110 4.45 7.13 20.31
CA LYS A 110 4.02 8.48 19.91
C LYS A 110 3.54 8.51 18.46
N TYR A 111 4.29 7.87 17.55
CA TYR A 111 3.88 7.73 16.15
C TYR A 111 2.55 6.98 16.02
N ALA A 112 2.46 5.77 16.58
CA ALA A 112 1.28 4.90 16.46
C ALA A 112 0.01 5.53 17.08
N ILE A 113 0.15 6.20 18.23
CA ILE A 113 -0.97 6.90 18.89
C ILE A 113 -1.48 8.04 18.02
N ASN A 114 -0.59 8.84 17.42
CA ASN A 114 -1.00 9.91 16.52
C ASN A 114 -1.75 9.35 15.30
N ASP A 115 -1.27 8.26 14.71
CA ASP A 115 -1.92 7.63 13.56
C ASP A 115 -3.34 7.17 13.90
N ALA A 116 -3.50 6.45 15.01
CA ALA A 116 -4.80 5.98 15.48
C ALA A 116 -5.74 7.16 15.84
N TYR A 117 -5.23 8.16 16.55
CA TYR A 117 -6.02 9.31 16.99
C TYR A 117 -6.55 10.13 15.81
N PHE A 118 -5.69 10.44 14.85
CA PHE A 118 -6.11 11.22 13.69
C PHE A 118 -6.94 10.42 12.71
N THR A 119 -6.75 9.10 12.60
CA THR A 119 -7.69 8.22 11.88
C THR A 119 -9.09 8.33 12.47
N TYR A 120 -9.21 8.31 13.81
CA TYR A 120 -10.48 8.54 14.48
C TYR A 120 -11.09 9.92 14.19
N LYS A 121 -10.27 10.99 14.20
CA LYS A 121 -10.73 12.35 13.86
C LYS A 121 -11.18 12.47 12.41
N LEU A 122 -10.45 11.85 11.48
CA LEU A 122 -10.83 11.80 10.07
C LEU A 122 -12.14 11.06 9.89
N LYS A 123 -12.35 9.91 10.57
CA LYS A 123 -13.64 9.21 10.55
C LYS A 123 -14.78 10.15 10.92
N GLN A 124 -14.67 10.87 12.04
CA GLN A 124 -15.73 11.80 12.48
C GLN A 124 -16.07 12.85 11.42
N LYS A 125 -15.05 13.38 10.73
CA LYS A 125 -15.25 14.38 9.68
C LYS A 125 -15.85 13.76 8.41
N PHE A 126 -15.27 12.68 7.92
CA PHE A 126 -15.67 12.05 6.66
C PHE A 126 -17.04 11.38 6.73
N ASP A 127 -17.43 10.84 7.87
CA ASP A 127 -18.78 10.27 8.08
C ASP A 127 -19.88 11.32 7.83
N ASN A 128 -19.66 12.55 8.31
CA ASN A 128 -20.55 13.68 8.05
C ASN A 128 -20.51 14.12 6.57
N GLU A 129 -19.32 14.17 5.96
CA GLU A 129 -19.18 14.58 4.55
C GLU A 129 -19.78 13.57 3.58
N LEU A 130 -19.59 12.26 3.82
CA LEU A 130 -20.21 11.20 3.03
C LEU A 130 -21.73 11.30 3.08
N SER A 131 -22.28 11.59 4.27
CA SER A 131 -23.71 11.83 4.46
C SER A 131 -24.19 13.04 3.67
N ASN A 132 -23.50 14.18 3.78
CA ASN A 132 -23.86 15.42 3.08
C ASN A 132 -23.78 15.31 1.55
N ASN A 133 -22.92 14.43 1.04
CA ASN A 133 -22.75 14.19 -0.39
C ASN A 133 -23.56 12.98 -0.91
N ASN A 134 -24.41 12.37 -0.08
CA ASN A 134 -25.19 11.17 -0.42
C ASN A 134 -24.33 9.95 -0.86
N LEU A 135 -23.14 9.82 -0.28
CA LEU A 135 -22.17 8.76 -0.62
C LEU A 135 -22.19 7.56 0.35
N ASN A 136 -22.92 7.64 1.48
CA ASN A 136 -22.96 6.57 2.49
C ASN A 136 -23.32 5.21 1.88
N LYS A 137 -24.32 5.15 0.99
CA LYS A 137 -24.74 3.89 0.38
C LYS A 137 -23.62 3.28 -0.46
N LEU A 138 -22.92 4.08 -1.26
CA LEU A 138 -21.78 3.62 -2.06
C LEU A 138 -20.65 3.14 -1.14
N PHE A 139 -20.34 3.91 -0.10
CA PHE A 139 -19.29 3.57 0.85
C PHE A 139 -19.60 2.26 1.61
N ASP A 140 -20.77 2.15 2.24
CA ASP A 140 -21.13 1.03 3.11
C ASP A 140 -21.52 -0.24 2.34
N GLU A 141 -22.27 -0.10 1.24
CA GLU A 141 -22.81 -1.26 0.52
C GLU A 141 -21.88 -1.79 -0.58
N LEU A 142 -20.93 -0.98 -1.06
CA LEU A 142 -19.98 -1.37 -2.10
C LEU A 142 -18.55 -1.40 -1.55
N GLU A 143 -17.97 -0.23 -1.23
CA GLU A 143 -16.53 -0.12 -0.97
C GLU A 143 -16.09 -0.92 0.26
N ILE A 144 -16.79 -0.77 1.39
CA ILE A 144 -16.46 -1.49 2.62
C ILE A 144 -16.64 -3.00 2.47
N LYS A 145 -17.66 -3.45 1.71
CA LYS A 145 -17.90 -4.88 1.47
C LYS A 145 -16.90 -5.49 0.49
N LEU A 146 -16.26 -4.68 -0.35
CA LEU A 146 -15.27 -5.12 -1.32
C LEU A 146 -13.91 -5.42 -0.68
N ILE A 147 -13.56 -4.72 0.39
CA ILE A 147 -12.29 -4.87 1.14
C ILE A 147 -11.94 -6.33 1.45
N PRO A 148 -12.79 -7.14 2.13
CA PRO A 148 -12.44 -8.52 2.46
C PRO A 148 -12.22 -9.38 1.20
N ILE A 149 -12.91 -9.10 0.10
CA ILE A 149 -12.73 -9.80 -1.18
C ILE A 149 -11.36 -9.46 -1.76
N LEU A 150 -10.97 -8.19 -1.77
CA LEU A 150 -9.65 -7.77 -2.25
C LEU A 150 -8.51 -8.36 -1.42
N ILE A 151 -8.66 -8.39 -0.09
CA ILE A 151 -7.69 -9.01 0.81
C ILE A 151 -7.56 -10.51 0.50
N GLN A 152 -8.67 -11.20 0.27
CA GLN A 152 -8.65 -12.61 -0.10
C GLN A 152 -7.94 -12.83 -1.44
N MET A 153 -8.31 -12.07 -2.48
CA MET A 153 -7.66 -12.15 -3.79
C MET A 153 -6.15 -11.89 -3.72
N GLN A 154 -5.73 -10.90 -2.93
CA GLN A 154 -4.32 -10.59 -2.72
C GLN A 154 -3.59 -11.71 -1.97
N SER A 155 -4.24 -12.33 -0.99
CA SER A 155 -3.66 -13.42 -0.20
C SER A 155 -3.55 -14.72 -1.00
N GLU A 156 -4.50 -14.99 -1.89
CA GLU A 156 -4.45 -16.15 -2.81
C GLU A 156 -3.37 -15.97 -3.89
N GLY A 157 -3.18 -14.74 -4.36
CA GLY A 157 -2.23 -14.43 -5.42
C GLY A 157 -2.68 -14.98 -6.78
N MET A 158 -1.74 -15.04 -7.73
CA MET A 158 -1.98 -15.57 -9.07
C MET A 158 -0.84 -16.51 -9.47
N PRO A 159 -1.13 -17.73 -9.97
CA PRO A 159 -0.09 -18.63 -10.44
C PRO A 159 0.61 -18.05 -11.67
N ILE A 160 1.94 -18.17 -11.70
CA ILE A 160 2.77 -17.66 -12.79
C ILE A 160 3.46 -18.84 -13.47
N ASN A 161 3.33 -18.95 -14.80
CA ASN A 161 4.07 -19.91 -15.60
C ASN A 161 5.43 -19.33 -16.02
N LEU A 162 6.48 -19.68 -15.28
CA LEU A 162 7.84 -19.21 -15.54
C LEU A 162 8.39 -19.67 -16.90
N ASN A 163 8.00 -20.87 -17.38
CA ASN A 163 8.47 -21.37 -18.67
C ASN A 163 7.92 -20.52 -19.82
N LEU A 164 6.63 -20.22 -19.80
CA LEU A 164 6.01 -19.33 -20.79
C LEU A 164 6.62 -17.92 -20.73
N LEU A 165 6.89 -17.40 -19.52
CA LEU A 165 7.56 -16.09 -19.40
C LEU A 165 8.97 -16.10 -20.01
N ASN A 166 9.73 -17.18 -19.84
CA ASN A 166 11.06 -17.33 -20.45
C ASN A 166 10.98 -17.48 -21.98
N GLU A 167 9.98 -18.21 -22.49
CA GLU A 167 9.70 -18.32 -23.93
C GLU A 167 9.38 -16.95 -24.53
N LEU A 168 8.47 -16.19 -23.90
CA LEU A 168 8.12 -14.83 -24.30
C LEU A 168 9.33 -13.89 -24.24
N GLN A 169 10.17 -14.00 -23.20
CA GLN A 169 11.40 -13.22 -23.10
C GLN A 169 12.32 -13.47 -24.30
N ASN A 170 12.55 -14.74 -24.66
CA ASN A 170 13.39 -15.09 -25.80
C ASN A 170 12.78 -14.64 -27.14
N GLU A 171 11.46 -14.79 -27.30
CA GLU A 171 10.74 -14.32 -28.49
C GLU A 171 10.90 -12.79 -28.65
N PHE A 172 10.69 -12.03 -27.59
CA PHE A 172 10.82 -10.57 -27.64
C PHE A 172 12.26 -10.14 -27.88
N LEU A 173 13.26 -10.79 -27.28
CA LEU A 173 14.67 -10.52 -27.58
C LEU A 173 15.00 -10.77 -29.05
N ASN A 174 14.52 -11.87 -29.62
CA ASN A 174 14.73 -12.17 -31.04
C ASN A 174 14.05 -11.14 -31.95
N LYS A 175 12.83 -10.70 -31.62
CA LYS A 175 12.13 -9.64 -32.37
C LYS A 175 12.87 -8.31 -32.29
N ILE A 176 13.32 -7.92 -31.09
CA ILE A 176 14.11 -6.69 -30.88
C ILE A 176 15.38 -6.74 -31.71
N ASN A 177 16.16 -7.83 -31.64
CA ASN A 177 17.39 -8.01 -32.42
C ASN A 177 17.12 -7.96 -33.93
N THR A 178 16.03 -8.57 -34.38
CA THR A 178 15.64 -8.54 -35.80
C THR A 178 15.31 -7.12 -36.26
N ILE A 179 14.51 -6.38 -35.48
CA ILE A 179 14.17 -4.99 -35.78
C ILE A 179 15.41 -4.09 -35.75
N GLU A 180 16.27 -4.26 -34.75
CA GLU A 180 17.52 -3.50 -34.63
C GLU A 180 18.45 -3.75 -35.82
N ASN A 181 18.63 -5.01 -36.22
CA ASN A 181 19.45 -5.36 -37.39
C ASN A 181 18.85 -4.83 -38.69
N ASN A 182 17.53 -4.94 -38.87
CA ASN A 182 16.84 -4.39 -40.04
C ASN A 182 16.91 -2.85 -40.07
N THR A 183 16.85 -2.19 -38.92
CA THR A 183 16.99 -0.74 -38.83
C THR A 183 18.42 -0.32 -39.16
N LYS A 184 19.42 -1.00 -38.59
CA LYS A 184 20.83 -0.76 -38.90
C LYS A 184 21.18 -1.06 -40.35
N SER A 185 20.55 -2.03 -41.01
CA SER A 185 20.82 -2.30 -42.44
C SER A 185 20.26 -1.23 -43.38
N LEU A 186 19.20 -0.52 -42.97
CA LEU A 186 18.66 0.62 -43.70
C LEU A 186 19.49 1.89 -43.50
N ILE A 187 20.28 1.96 -42.44
CA ILE A 187 21.09 3.10 -42.05
C ILE A 187 22.56 2.83 -42.43
N GLN A 188 23.15 3.64 -43.30
CA GLN A 188 24.53 3.43 -43.79
C GLN A 188 25.62 3.84 -42.77
N GLU A 189 25.25 4.06 -41.51
CA GLU A 189 26.07 4.68 -40.45
C GLU A 189 25.83 3.96 -39.12
N GLU A 190 26.88 3.82 -38.29
CA GLU A 190 26.71 3.31 -36.93
C GLU A 190 26.00 4.35 -36.06
N ILE A 191 24.78 4.03 -35.61
CA ILE A 191 24.04 4.84 -34.64
C ILE A 191 23.62 4.01 -33.42
N ASN A 192 23.54 4.69 -32.29
CA ASN A 192 22.91 4.17 -31.09
C ASN A 192 21.39 4.41 -31.17
N LEU A 193 20.61 3.35 -31.38
CA LEU A 193 19.15 3.42 -31.45
C LEU A 193 18.49 3.89 -30.13
N ASN A 194 19.22 3.86 -29.02
CA ASN A 194 18.74 4.37 -27.74
C ASN A 194 19.05 5.87 -27.56
N SER A 195 19.67 6.55 -28.53
CA SER A 195 19.95 7.98 -28.48
C SER A 195 18.91 8.77 -29.29
N PRO A 196 17.96 9.48 -28.65
CA PRO A 196 16.97 10.29 -29.35
C PRO A 196 17.61 11.33 -30.27
N GLN A 197 18.77 11.88 -29.87
CA GLN A 197 19.49 12.88 -30.66
C GLN A 197 20.08 12.30 -31.95
N GLN A 198 20.64 11.08 -31.90
CA GLN A 198 21.18 10.42 -33.09
C GLN A 198 20.06 9.95 -34.03
N LEU A 199 18.95 9.43 -33.49
CA LEU A 199 17.77 9.11 -34.30
C LEU A 199 17.19 10.34 -35.01
N SER A 200 17.02 11.45 -34.28
CA SER A 200 16.46 12.68 -34.83
C SER A 200 17.25 13.17 -36.05
N LYS A 201 18.58 13.10 -35.96
CA LYS A 201 19.47 13.49 -37.06
C LYS A 201 19.24 12.62 -38.30
N ILE A 202 19.09 11.32 -38.13
CA ILE A 202 18.88 10.37 -39.23
C ILE A 202 17.48 10.51 -39.84
N LEU A 203 16.46 10.81 -39.03
CA LEU A 203 15.06 10.85 -39.48
C LEU A 203 14.67 12.17 -40.16
N PHE A 204 15.31 13.29 -39.81
CA PHE A 204 14.87 14.63 -40.24
C PHE A 204 15.94 15.44 -40.98
N GLU A 205 17.22 15.12 -40.83
CA GLU A 205 18.31 15.88 -41.46
C GLU A 205 18.96 15.14 -42.64
N LYS A 206 18.62 13.87 -42.87
CA LYS A 206 19.11 13.02 -43.96
C LYS A 206 17.94 12.35 -44.67
#